data_AF-A0A7W2RX71-F1
#
_entry.id   AF-A0A7W2RX71-F1
#
_cell.length_a   1.000
_cell.length_b   1.000
_cell.length_c   1.000
_cell.angle_alpha   90.00
_cell.angle_beta   90.00
_cell.angle_gamma   90.00
#
_symmetry.space_group_name_H-M   'P 1'
#
loop_
_entity.id
_entity.type
_entity.pdbx_description
1 polymer ?
#
loop_
_entity_poly.entity_id
_entity_poly.type
_entity_poly.pdbx_seq_one_letter_code
_entity_poly.pdbx_strand_id
1 'polypeptide(L)'
;MQIFDSRNPYSVFFVLGTIIVFIFSFWGVGYQSVSSQTNEKIQRQLDIWQQNEPERYSYVAQEGCMYVAGSKVLVVNDVALFEKLGEHEHNLVINDLFIAANKGLFEAASMEIKYHPKYGFPEVIEIDWNKDIMDDECFYEISEFKVIE
;
A
#
# COMPACT_ATOMS: atom_id res chain seq x y z
N MET A 1 10.18 -39.27 33.45
CA MET A 1 9.89 -38.10 32.59
C MET A 1 8.49 -37.60 32.94
N GLN A 2 8.37 -36.73 33.96
CA GLN A 2 7.08 -36.28 34.56
C GLN A 2 6.38 -35.15 33.77
N ILE A 3 6.76 -34.93 32.52
CA ILE A 3 6.38 -33.74 31.74
C ILE A 3 4.96 -33.84 31.17
N PHE A 4 4.34 -35.03 31.23
CA PHE A 4 2.97 -35.30 30.78
C PHE A 4 2.04 -35.73 31.93
N ASP A 5 2.45 -35.50 33.18
CA ASP A 5 1.61 -35.82 34.33
C ASP A 5 0.62 -34.67 34.59
N SER A 6 -0.64 -34.88 34.18
CA SER A 6 -1.72 -33.90 34.34
C SER A 6 -2.10 -33.63 35.81
N ARG A 7 -1.54 -34.40 36.76
CA ARG A 7 -1.70 -34.16 38.21
C ARG A 7 -0.65 -33.21 38.76
N ASN A 8 0.43 -32.95 38.01
CA ASN A 8 1.45 -31.98 38.38
C ASN A 8 1.13 -30.61 37.76
N PRO A 9 0.79 -29.58 38.57
CA PRO A 9 0.45 -28.26 38.04
C PRO A 9 1.57 -27.65 37.20
N TYR A 10 2.84 -27.93 37.48
CA TYR A 10 3.98 -27.43 36.69
C TYR A 10 4.04 -28.04 35.28
N SER A 11 3.66 -29.32 35.12
CA SER A 11 3.56 -29.97 33.80
C SER A 11 2.45 -29.34 32.97
N VAL A 12 1.30 -29.05 33.60
CA VAL A 12 0.17 -28.38 32.95
C VAL A 12 0.54 -26.97 32.48
N PHE A 13 1.21 -26.17 33.31
CA PHE A 13 1.67 -24.82 32.91
C PHE A 13 2.71 -24.86 31.79
N PHE A 14 3.61 -25.83 31.79
CA PHE A 14 4.62 -25.98 30.74
C PHE A 14 3.99 -26.34 29.38
N VAL A 15 3.03 -27.28 29.37
CA VAL A 15 2.32 -27.67 28.14
C VAL A 15 1.43 -26.54 27.62
N LEU A 16 0.69 -25.84 28.49
CA LEU A 16 -0.10 -24.67 28.08
C LEU A 16 0.79 -23.54 27.54
N GLY A 17 1.90 -23.24 28.23
CA GLY A 17 2.84 -22.20 27.79
C GLY A 17 3.45 -22.51 26.43
N THR A 18 3.85 -23.76 26.18
CA THR A 18 4.39 -24.18 24.87
C THR A 18 3.34 -24.10 23.77
N ILE A 19 2.09 -24.53 24.01
CA ILE A 19 0.99 -24.39 23.04
C ILE A 19 0.74 -22.92 22.69
N ILE A 20 0.72 -22.04 23.69
CA ILE A 20 0.52 -20.59 23.50
C ILE A 20 1.64 -20.02 22.61
N VAL A 21 2.91 -20.35 22.89
CA VAL A 21 4.06 -19.89 22.09
C VAL A 21 3.96 -20.40 20.65
N PHE A 22 3.58 -21.66 20.43
CA PHE A 22 3.40 -22.19 19.08
C PHE A 22 2.27 -21.50 18.31
N ILE A 23 1.15 -21.19 18.97
CA ILE A 23 0.04 -20.45 18.34
C ILE A 23 0.51 -19.05 17.96
N PHE A 24 1.08 -18.27 18.88
CA PHE A 24 1.50 -16.90 18.58
C PHE A 24 2.61 -16.81 17.53
N SER A 25 3.56 -17.75 17.54
CA SER A 25 4.61 -17.81 16.50
C SER A 25 4.04 -18.15 15.12
N PHE A 26 3.08 -19.08 15.03
CA PHE A 26 2.46 -19.42 13.74
C PHE A 26 1.65 -18.26 13.16
N TRP A 27 0.88 -17.54 14.00
CA TRP A 27 0.13 -16.36 13.59
C TRP A 27 1.05 -15.20 13.18
N GLY A 28 2.13 -14.96 13.94
CA GLY A 28 3.12 -13.93 13.61
C GLY A 28 3.84 -14.20 12.29
N VAL A 29 4.28 -15.43 12.05
CA VAL A 29 4.96 -15.83 10.80
C VAL A 29 4.02 -15.73 9.60
N GLY A 30 2.76 -16.14 9.74
CA GLY A 30 1.77 -16.03 8.67
C GLY A 30 1.50 -14.58 8.26
N TYR A 31 1.27 -13.70 9.23
CA TYR A 31 1.08 -12.27 9.00
C TYR A 31 2.29 -11.64 8.31
N GLN A 32 3.49 -11.92 8.82
CA GLN A 32 4.74 -11.41 8.25
C GLN A 32 4.96 -11.91 6.81
N SER A 33 4.61 -13.17 6.50
CA SER A 33 4.74 -13.71 5.15
C SER A 33 3.84 -13.01 4.13
N VAL A 34 2.58 -12.72 4.47
CA VAL A 34 1.65 -12.04 3.57
C VAL A 34 2.07 -10.59 3.34
N SER A 35 2.41 -9.87 4.41
CA SER A 35 2.94 -8.51 4.32
C SER A 35 4.22 -8.45 3.48
N SER A 36 5.12 -9.43 3.63
CA SER A 36 6.34 -9.54 2.82
C SER A 36 6.03 -9.69 1.33
N GLN A 37 5.09 -10.58 0.96
CA GLN A 37 4.73 -10.80 -0.45
C GLN A 37 4.12 -9.53 -1.08
N THR A 38 3.25 -8.83 -0.36
CA THR A 38 2.66 -7.59 -0.87
C THR A 38 3.70 -6.47 -0.96
N ASN A 39 4.61 -6.35 0.01
CA ASN A 39 5.73 -5.42 -0.06
C ASN A 39 6.62 -5.72 -1.29
N GLU A 40 7.00 -6.98 -1.49
CA GLU A 40 7.77 -7.40 -2.68
C GLU A 40 7.05 -7.06 -3.99
N LYS A 41 5.71 -7.18 -4.03
CA LYS A 41 4.91 -6.76 -5.18
C LYS A 41 5.00 -5.25 -5.42
N ILE A 42 4.86 -4.42 -4.39
CA ILE A 42 4.98 -2.96 -4.50
C ILE A 42 6.38 -2.58 -4.99
N GLN A 43 7.43 -3.13 -4.38
CA GLN A 43 8.82 -2.86 -4.77
C GLN A 43 9.10 -3.27 -6.21
N ARG A 44 8.64 -4.45 -6.63
CA ARG A 44 8.78 -4.90 -8.02
C ARG A 44 8.10 -3.94 -9.01
N GLN A 45 6.94 -3.40 -8.67
CA GLN A 45 6.23 -2.45 -9.52
C GLN A 45 6.93 -1.09 -9.56
N LEU A 46 7.52 -0.65 -8.45
CA LEU A 46 8.38 0.53 -8.40
C LEU A 46 9.60 0.37 -9.31
N ASP A 47 10.26 -0.79 -9.28
CA ASP A 47 11.39 -1.10 -10.16
C ASP A 47 10.97 -1.06 -11.64
N ILE A 48 9.80 -1.61 -11.98
CA ILE A 48 9.25 -1.56 -13.35
C ILE A 48 9.01 -0.11 -13.78
N TRP A 49 8.43 0.71 -12.90
CA TRP A 49 8.21 2.12 -13.18
C TRP A 49 9.52 2.86 -13.43
N GLN A 50 10.49 2.77 -12.51
CA GLN A 50 11.78 3.45 -12.63
C GLN A 50 12.58 3.03 -13.88
N GLN A 51 12.43 1.78 -14.33
CA GLN A 51 13.11 1.29 -15.53
C GLN A 51 12.43 1.71 -16.83
N ASN A 52 11.12 1.99 -16.80
CA ASN A 52 10.32 2.28 -17.99
C ASN A 52 9.71 3.69 -17.99
N GLU A 53 10.11 4.53 -17.04
CA GLU A 53 9.66 5.91 -16.91
C GLU A 53 10.02 6.68 -18.20
N PRO A 54 9.03 7.24 -18.91
CA PRO A 54 9.30 8.04 -20.10
C PRO A 54 9.93 9.39 -19.71
N GLU A 55 10.81 9.94 -20.56
CA GLU A 55 11.39 11.28 -20.34
C GLU A 55 10.33 12.40 -20.30
N ARG A 56 9.22 12.20 -21.04
CA ARG A 56 8.13 13.16 -21.20
C ARG A 56 6.77 12.46 -21.19
N TYR A 57 5.90 12.84 -20.27
CA TYR A 57 4.56 12.27 -20.16
C TYR A 57 3.61 13.21 -19.41
N SER A 58 2.32 12.98 -19.55
CA SER A 58 1.28 13.72 -18.84
C SER A 58 0.22 12.80 -18.29
N TYR A 59 -0.44 13.21 -17.22
CA TYR A 59 -1.55 12.50 -16.60
C TYR A 59 -2.44 13.46 -15.80
N VAL A 60 -3.60 12.97 -15.38
CA VAL A 60 -4.46 13.62 -14.39
C VAL A 60 -4.29 12.85 -13.08
N ALA A 61 -3.88 13.54 -12.03
CA ALA A 61 -3.83 13.03 -10.68
C ALA A 61 -5.06 13.50 -9.90
N GLN A 62 -5.67 12.58 -9.16
CA GLN A 62 -6.72 12.86 -8.21
C GLN A 62 -6.44 12.11 -6.91
N GLU A 63 -6.72 12.77 -5.79
CA GLU A 63 -6.80 12.12 -4.49
C GLU A 63 -8.08 12.57 -3.79
N GLY A 64 -8.61 11.71 -2.93
CA GLY A 64 -9.67 12.14 -2.05
C GLY A 64 -9.82 11.24 -0.84
N CYS A 65 -10.12 11.85 0.29
CA CYS A 65 -10.71 11.18 1.44
C CYS A 65 -12.07 11.84 1.65
N MET A 66 -12.12 12.88 2.49
CA MET A 66 -13.31 13.72 2.69
C MET A 66 -13.60 14.68 1.52
N TYR A 67 -12.55 15.19 0.87
CA TYR A 67 -12.66 16.08 -0.29
C TYR A 67 -11.79 15.55 -1.42
N VAL A 68 -12.20 15.83 -2.66
CA VAL A 68 -11.43 15.47 -3.85
C VAL A 68 -10.62 16.66 -4.32
N ALA A 69 -9.32 16.45 -4.51
CA ALA A 69 -8.43 17.39 -5.14
C ALA A 69 -7.76 16.74 -6.35
N GLY A 70 -7.32 17.56 -7.32
CA GLY A 70 -6.67 17.02 -8.50
C GLY A 70 -5.85 18.04 -9.27
N SER A 71 -4.97 17.55 -10.11
CA SER A 71 -4.17 18.36 -11.02
C SER A 71 -3.86 17.58 -12.30
N LYS A 72 -3.75 18.31 -13.42
CA LYS A 72 -3.06 17.81 -14.59
C LYS A 72 -1.57 17.98 -14.35
N VAL A 73 -0.82 16.93 -14.63
CA VAL A 73 0.63 16.95 -14.47
C VAL A 73 1.28 16.71 -15.82
N LEU A 74 2.27 17.52 -16.14
CA LEU A 74 3.18 17.35 -17.25
C LEU A 74 4.58 17.16 -16.69
N VAL A 75 5.19 16.02 -16.98
CA VAL A 75 6.58 15.73 -16.60
C VAL A 75 7.46 15.85 -17.83
N VAL A 76 8.54 16.62 -17.71
CA VAL A 76 9.55 16.80 -18.75
C VAL A 76 10.93 16.79 -18.10
N ASN A 77 11.76 15.81 -18.44
CA ASN A 77 13.12 15.64 -17.90
C ASN A 77 13.12 15.70 -16.35
N ASP A 78 12.31 14.85 -15.71
CA ASP A 78 12.14 14.75 -14.26
C ASP A 78 11.56 15.99 -13.55
N VAL A 79 11.14 17.00 -14.31
CA VAL A 79 10.47 18.19 -13.77
C VAL A 79 8.96 18.07 -13.97
N ALA A 80 8.22 18.02 -12.86
CA ALA A 80 6.77 18.02 -12.86
C ALA A 80 6.20 19.45 -12.86
N LEU A 81 5.31 19.73 -13.81
CA LEU A 81 4.53 20.97 -13.93
C LEU A 81 3.06 20.66 -13.66
N PHE A 82 2.43 21.46 -12.80
CA PHE A 82 1.07 21.20 -12.32
C PHE A 82 0.10 22.27 -12.83
N GLU A 83 -1.01 21.83 -13.40
CA GLU A 83 -2.18 22.65 -13.70
C GLU A 83 -3.31 22.21 -12.79
N LYS A 84 -3.75 23.11 -11.91
CA LYS A 84 -4.75 22.85 -10.87
C LYS A 84 -6.11 22.47 -11.48
N LEU A 85 -6.73 21.42 -10.95
CA LEU A 85 -8.13 21.07 -11.21
C LEU A 85 -8.96 21.34 -9.95
N GLY A 86 -9.51 22.55 -9.83
CA GLY A 86 -10.45 22.92 -8.76
C GLY A 86 -9.95 24.01 -7.82
N GLU A 87 -10.45 24.01 -6.58
CA GLU A 87 -10.21 25.07 -5.60
C GLU A 87 -8.99 24.84 -4.70
N HIS A 88 -8.50 23.60 -4.58
CA HIS A 88 -7.34 23.27 -3.75
C HIS A 88 -6.09 23.03 -4.60
N GLU A 89 -4.96 23.56 -4.14
CA GLU A 89 -3.66 23.22 -4.72
C GLU A 89 -3.34 21.78 -4.35
N HIS A 90 -2.91 21.00 -5.32
CA HIS A 90 -2.67 19.57 -5.14
C HIS A 90 -1.56 19.13 -6.11
N ASN A 91 -0.43 18.75 -5.53
CA ASN A 91 0.78 18.38 -6.25
C ASN A 91 1.07 16.92 -5.91
N LEU A 92 0.53 16.01 -6.71
CA LEU A 92 0.72 14.56 -6.56
C LEU A 92 1.49 14.01 -7.75
N VAL A 93 2.58 13.32 -7.47
CA VAL A 93 3.34 12.60 -8.48
C VAL A 93 3.20 11.10 -8.33
N ILE A 94 3.45 10.36 -9.41
CA ILE A 94 3.35 8.90 -9.43
C ILE A 94 4.17 8.25 -8.30
N ASN A 95 5.34 8.81 -7.96
CA ASN A 95 6.17 8.30 -6.87
C ASN A 95 5.50 8.43 -5.50
N ASP A 96 4.64 9.44 -5.28
CA ASP A 96 3.90 9.60 -4.03
C ASP A 96 2.88 8.47 -3.83
N LEU A 97 2.33 7.92 -4.91
CA LEU A 97 1.41 6.78 -4.83
C LEU A 97 2.12 5.51 -4.34
N PHE A 98 3.39 5.30 -4.68
CA PHE A 98 4.17 4.20 -4.11
C PHE A 98 4.43 4.40 -2.61
N ILE A 99 4.58 5.65 -2.15
CA ILE A 99 4.68 5.97 -0.72
C ILE A 99 3.35 5.69 -0.03
N ALA A 100 2.23 6.12 -0.62
CA ALA A 100 0.89 5.86 -0.11
C ALA A 100 0.58 4.35 -0.03
N ALA A 101 0.92 3.59 -1.08
CA ALA A 101 0.79 2.13 -1.11
C ALA A 101 1.58 1.45 0.01
N ASN A 102 2.84 1.86 0.23
CA ASN A 102 3.65 1.31 1.32
C ASN A 102 3.05 1.65 2.69
N LYS A 103 2.56 2.87 2.89
CA LYS A 103 1.88 3.27 4.13
C LYS A 103 0.63 2.42 4.37
N GLY A 104 -0.24 2.31 3.36
CA GLY A 104 -1.47 1.52 3.43
C GLY A 104 -1.20 0.05 3.76
N LEU A 105 -0.11 -0.54 3.25
CA LEU A 105 0.27 -1.92 3.57
C LEU A 105 0.49 -2.19 5.06
N PHE A 106 0.98 -1.20 5.82
CA PHE A 106 1.30 -1.38 7.24
C PHE A 106 0.23 -0.83 8.18
N GLU A 107 -0.53 0.18 7.74
CA GLU A 107 -1.42 0.94 8.61
C GLU A 107 -2.90 0.76 8.29
N ALA A 108 -3.28 0.39 7.06
CA ALA A 108 -4.68 0.33 6.66
C ALA A 108 -5.38 -0.96 7.12
N ALA A 109 -6.67 -0.87 7.38
CA ALA A 109 -7.53 -2.03 7.60
C ALA A 109 -7.69 -2.85 6.31
N SER A 110 -7.84 -2.18 5.17
CA SER A 110 -7.78 -2.80 3.86
C SER A 110 -7.25 -1.86 2.78
N MET A 111 -6.67 -2.42 1.73
CA MET A 111 -6.16 -1.65 0.61
C MET A 111 -6.21 -2.47 -0.69
N GLU A 112 -6.66 -1.83 -1.76
CA GLU A 112 -6.60 -2.36 -3.12
C GLU A 112 -5.73 -1.46 -3.99
N ILE A 113 -4.89 -2.08 -4.83
CA ILE A 113 -4.03 -1.37 -5.78
C ILE A 113 -4.19 -1.97 -7.17
N LYS A 114 -4.52 -1.12 -8.13
CA LYS A 114 -4.51 -1.43 -9.56
C LYS A 114 -3.30 -0.75 -10.19
N TYR A 115 -2.48 -1.54 -10.89
CA TYR A 115 -1.27 -1.04 -11.55
C TYR A 115 -1.48 -0.88 -13.06
N HIS A 116 -0.81 0.10 -13.65
CA HIS A 116 -0.78 0.29 -15.09
C HIS A 116 -0.07 -0.90 -15.74
N PRO A 117 -0.68 -1.58 -16.74
CA PRO A 117 -0.18 -2.86 -17.25
C PRO A 117 1.20 -2.79 -17.91
N LYS A 118 1.53 -1.65 -18.54
CA LYS A 118 2.81 -1.42 -19.24
C LYS A 118 3.90 -0.80 -18.35
N TYR A 119 3.57 0.28 -17.64
CA TYR A 119 4.54 1.09 -16.89
C TYR A 119 4.63 0.73 -15.40
N GLY A 120 3.73 -0.10 -14.87
CA GLY A 120 3.83 -0.62 -13.50
C GLY A 120 3.52 0.37 -12.37
N PHE A 121 3.23 1.64 -12.67
CA PHE A 121 2.80 2.59 -11.63
C PHE A 121 1.38 2.28 -11.11
N PRO A 122 1.04 2.66 -9.86
CA PRO A 122 -0.33 2.56 -9.36
C PRO A 122 -1.25 3.52 -10.14
N GLU A 123 -2.24 2.97 -10.85
CA GLU A 123 -3.32 3.75 -11.47
C GLU A 123 -4.38 4.12 -10.44
N VAL A 124 -4.73 3.18 -9.57
CA VAL A 124 -5.74 3.37 -8.53
C VAL A 124 -5.25 2.74 -7.25
N ILE A 125 -5.37 3.46 -6.14
CA ILE A 125 -5.21 2.95 -4.80
C ILE A 125 -6.48 3.31 -4.04
N GLU A 126 -7.15 2.32 -3.46
CA GLU A 126 -8.27 2.49 -2.54
C GLU A 126 -7.81 2.01 -1.16
N ILE A 127 -7.99 2.84 -0.14
CA ILE A 127 -7.54 2.59 1.23
C ILE A 127 -8.71 2.81 2.18
N ASP A 128 -8.99 1.79 2.99
CA ASP A 128 -9.85 1.88 4.18
C ASP A 128 -8.91 1.82 5.39
N TRP A 129 -8.77 2.95 6.10
CA TRP A 129 -7.83 3.03 7.23
C TRP A 129 -8.37 2.28 8.44
N ASN A 130 -9.67 2.34 8.69
CA ASN A 130 -10.34 1.72 9.81
C ASN A 130 -11.78 1.32 9.46
N LYS A 131 -11.96 0.00 9.28
CA LYS A 131 -13.25 -0.69 9.10
C LYS A 131 -14.40 -0.29 10.04
N ASP A 132 -14.10 0.28 11.21
CA ASP A 132 -15.08 0.64 12.24
C ASP A 132 -15.44 2.15 12.22
N ILE A 133 -14.77 2.97 11.40
CA ILE A 133 -15.05 4.40 11.20
C ILE A 133 -15.71 4.56 9.83
N MET A 134 -16.83 5.28 9.75
CA MET A 134 -17.42 5.64 8.46
C MET A 134 -16.77 6.92 7.93
N ASP A 135 -16.53 7.01 6.62
CA ASP A 135 -15.96 8.16 5.90
C ASP A 135 -14.46 8.39 6.16
N ASP A 136 -13.70 7.30 6.36
CA ASP A 136 -12.25 7.33 6.39
C ASP A 136 -11.60 6.74 5.13
N GLU A 137 -12.42 6.35 4.16
CA GLU A 137 -11.98 5.81 2.89
C GLU A 137 -11.26 6.89 2.07
N CYS A 138 -10.04 6.57 1.67
CA CYS A 138 -9.23 7.41 0.81
C CYS A 138 -8.96 6.71 -0.52
N PHE A 139 -8.82 7.49 -1.58
CA PHE A 139 -8.38 7.00 -2.87
C PHE A 139 -7.32 7.91 -3.50
N TYR A 140 -6.51 7.30 -4.36
CA TYR A 140 -5.58 7.96 -5.27
C TYR A 140 -5.81 7.42 -6.67
N GLU A 141 -5.90 8.29 -7.67
CA GLU A 141 -6.13 7.91 -9.06
C GLU A 141 -5.20 8.68 -10.01
N ILE A 142 -4.58 7.94 -10.92
CA ILE A 142 -3.86 8.46 -12.09
C ILE A 142 -4.65 8.05 -13.33
N SER A 143 -5.19 9.04 -14.03
CA SER A 143 -5.97 8.86 -15.26
C SER A 143 -5.36 9.63 -16.41
N GLU A 144 -5.86 9.35 -17.63
CA GLU A 144 -5.41 10.00 -18.86
C GLU A 144 -3.89 9.98 -19.13
N PHE A 145 -3.17 8.98 -18.62
CA PHE A 145 -1.73 8.86 -18.80
C PHE A 145 -1.37 8.77 -20.29
N LYS A 146 -0.46 9.64 -20.73
CA LYS A 146 0.01 9.74 -22.11
C LYS A 146 1.50 10.03 -22.14
N VAL A 147 2.25 9.27 -22.94
CA VAL A 147 3.64 9.58 -23.28
C VAL A 147 3.65 10.66 -24.36
N ILE A 148 4.55 11.63 -24.23
CA ILE A 148 4.67 12.75 -25.15
C ILE A 148 6.00 12.60 -25.91
N GLU A 149 5.92 12.49 -27.23
CA GLU A 149 7.10 12.48 -28.11
C GLU A 149 7.78 13.87 -28.21
#